data_AF-A0A6P0X509-F1
#
_entry.id   AF-A0A6P0X509-F1
#
_cell.length_a   1.000
_cell.length_b   1.000
_cell.length_c   1.000
_cell.angle_alpha   90.00
_cell.angle_beta   90.00
_cell.angle_gamma   90.00
#
_symmetry.space_group_name_H-M   'P 1'
#
loop_
_entity.id
_entity.type
_entity.pdbx_description
1 polymer ?
#
loop_
_entity_poly.entity_id
_entity_poly.type
_entity_poly.pdbx_seq_one_letter_code
_entity_poly.pdbx_strand_id
1 'polypeptide(L)'
;MSGIPTLTVTSNSLALTTAVPLTRHTAAVYLSALGKGSRSTMRQSLNAIAAMLTNGECDHLTLNWAALRYEHTAAIQVALLERYEPATAQKMMCSVRRVLKEARRLKLISNEDYEFAVDVPPIKISKSLRGRALSQDEITALMDACQKSEGASALRDLA
;
A
#
# COMPACT_ATOMS: atom_id res chain seq x y z
N MET A 1 -20.49 -43.52 -5.20
CA MET A 1 -20.40 -42.49 -4.14
C MET A 1 -18.97 -41.97 -4.14
N SER A 2 -18.68 -40.93 -4.92
CA SER A 2 -17.34 -40.33 -4.97
C SER A 2 -17.22 -39.36 -3.79
N GLY A 3 -16.33 -39.67 -2.84
CA GLY A 3 -16.08 -38.83 -1.68
C GLY A 3 -15.41 -37.52 -2.12
N ILE A 4 -16.00 -36.39 -1.77
CA ILE A 4 -15.40 -35.07 -1.96
C ILE A 4 -14.16 -35.02 -1.04
N PRO A 5 -12.96 -34.71 -1.56
CA PRO A 5 -11.80 -34.55 -0.70
C PRO A 5 -12.03 -33.34 0.22
N THR A 6 -12.06 -33.59 1.52
CA THR A 6 -12.11 -32.54 2.55
C THR A 6 -10.80 -31.75 2.50
N LEU A 7 -10.84 -30.57 1.87
CA LEU A 7 -9.72 -29.64 1.91
C LEU A 7 -9.58 -29.12 3.34
N THR A 8 -8.54 -29.56 4.04
CA THR A 8 -8.22 -29.08 5.38
C THR A 8 -7.50 -27.74 5.23
N VAL A 9 -8.25 -26.64 5.29
CA VAL A 9 -7.67 -25.30 5.27
C VAL A 9 -7.02 -25.05 6.63
N THR A 10 -5.68 -25.12 6.69
CA THR A 10 -4.94 -24.78 7.90
C THR A 10 -4.90 -23.25 8.01
N SER A 11 -5.71 -22.67 8.90
CA SER A 11 -5.66 -21.24 9.20
C SER A 11 -4.32 -20.91 9.87
N ASN A 12 -3.32 -20.52 9.08
CA ASN A 12 -2.04 -20.08 9.61
C ASN A 12 -2.21 -18.67 10.18
N SER A 13 -1.95 -18.49 11.48
CA SER A 13 -2.07 -17.17 12.11
C SER A 13 -1.07 -16.19 11.50
N LEU A 14 -1.54 -15.00 11.11
CA LEU A 14 -0.73 -13.94 10.54
C LEU A 14 -0.08 -13.04 11.58
N ALA A 15 -0.37 -13.20 12.87
CA ALA A 15 0.22 -12.40 13.94
C ALA A 15 1.58 -12.98 14.37
N LEU A 16 2.58 -12.12 14.56
CA LEU A 16 3.82 -12.50 15.23
C LEU A 16 3.54 -12.73 16.71
N THR A 17 3.78 -13.95 17.18
CA THR A 17 3.56 -14.35 18.58
C THR A 17 4.75 -14.01 19.50
N THR A 18 5.89 -13.62 18.94
CA THR A 18 7.11 -13.28 19.68
C THR A 18 7.77 -12.04 19.10
N ALA A 19 8.46 -11.28 19.95
CA ALA A 19 9.20 -10.11 19.52
C ALA A 19 10.38 -10.52 18.61
N VAL A 20 10.37 -10.02 17.36
CA VAL A 20 11.41 -10.28 16.38
C VAL A 20 12.45 -9.14 16.41
N PRO A 21 13.76 -9.43 16.41
CA PRO A 21 14.79 -8.39 16.28
C PRO A 21 14.56 -7.52 15.04
N LEU A 22 14.81 -6.22 15.13
CA LEU A 22 14.60 -5.27 14.01
C LEU A 22 15.33 -5.69 12.71
N THR A 23 16.48 -6.36 12.83
CA THR A 23 17.27 -6.87 11.70
C THR A 23 16.61 -8.03 10.95
N ARG A 24 15.69 -8.75 11.59
CA ARG A 24 14.87 -9.81 10.99
C ARG A 24 13.44 -9.35 10.70
N HIS A 25 13.07 -8.15 11.11
CA HIS A 25 11.75 -7.62 10.88
C HIS A 25 11.62 -7.07 9.46
N THR A 26 10.97 -7.82 8.58
CA THR A 26 10.88 -7.53 7.13
C THR A 26 10.38 -6.12 6.81
N ALA A 27 9.28 -5.67 7.45
CA ALA A 27 8.76 -4.32 7.25
C ALA A 27 9.70 -3.22 7.78
N ALA A 28 10.36 -3.44 8.91
CA ALA A 28 11.31 -2.48 9.47
C ALA A 28 12.56 -2.36 8.58
N VAL A 29 13.09 -3.48 8.09
CA VAL A 29 14.20 -3.52 7.13
C VAL A 29 13.82 -2.82 5.82
N TYR A 30 12.62 -3.07 5.30
CA TYR A 30 12.11 -2.38 4.13
C TYR A 30 12.03 -0.86 4.34
N LEU A 31 11.42 -0.41 5.45
CA LEU A 31 11.23 1.02 5.73
C LEU A 31 12.56 1.73 6.00
N SER A 32 13.53 1.08 6.64
CA SER A 32 14.84 1.67 6.91
C SER A 32 15.64 1.94 5.63
N ALA A 33 15.44 1.12 4.59
CA ALA A 33 16.04 1.27 3.27
C ALA A 33 15.45 2.43 2.43
N LEU A 34 14.34 3.05 2.85
CA LEU A 34 13.73 4.18 2.13
C LEU A 34 14.36 5.53 2.50
N GLY A 35 14.27 6.51 1.61
CA GLY A 35 14.53 7.91 1.93
C GLY A 35 13.48 8.48 2.91
N LYS A 36 13.86 9.47 3.73
CA LYS A 36 13.02 10.02 4.82
C LYS A 36 11.61 10.42 4.36
N GLY A 37 11.49 11.05 3.18
CA GLY A 37 10.20 11.52 2.65
C GLY A 37 9.20 10.42 2.33
N SER A 38 9.64 9.22 1.94
CA SER A 38 8.73 8.11 1.58
C SER A 38 8.38 7.18 2.74
N ARG A 39 9.16 7.23 3.84
CA ARG A 39 9.00 6.32 4.99
C ARG A 39 7.61 6.42 5.63
N SER A 40 7.14 7.64 5.86
CA SER A 40 5.85 7.87 6.53
C SER A 40 4.68 7.30 5.71
N THR A 41 4.65 7.61 4.41
CA THR A 41 3.61 7.12 3.50
C THR A 41 3.64 5.59 3.36
N MET A 42 4.82 4.99 3.26
CA MET A 42 4.94 3.53 3.17
C MET A 42 4.57 2.83 4.48
N ARG A 43 4.90 3.42 5.62
CA ARG A 43 4.45 2.93 6.93
C ARG A 43 2.93 2.93 7.04
N GLN A 44 2.28 4.04 6.69
CA GLN A 44 0.80 4.11 6.69
C GLN A 44 0.20 3.07 5.75
N SER A 45 0.79 2.87 4.57
CA SER A 45 0.34 1.85 3.61
C SER A 45 0.39 0.45 4.23
N LEU A 46 1.51 0.10 4.88
CA LEU A 46 1.68 -1.21 5.52
C LEU A 46 0.77 -1.39 6.74
N ASN A 47 0.57 -0.35 7.56
CA ASN A 47 -0.38 -0.40 8.69
C ASN A 47 -1.81 -0.65 8.21
N ALA A 48 -2.26 0.04 7.16
CA ALA A 48 -3.60 -0.15 6.62
C ALA A 48 -3.82 -1.59 6.11
N ILE A 49 -2.80 -2.18 5.48
CA ILE A 49 -2.85 -3.56 4.98
C ILE A 49 -2.83 -4.56 6.13
N ALA A 50 -1.97 -4.37 7.14
CA ALA A 50 -1.93 -5.22 8.31
C ALA A 50 -3.27 -5.23 9.05
N ALA A 51 -3.85 -4.05 9.29
CA ALA A 51 -5.16 -3.91 9.89
C ALA A 51 -6.25 -4.59 9.05
N MET A 52 -6.20 -4.47 7.72
CA MET A 52 -7.17 -5.11 6.83
C MET A 52 -7.13 -6.64 6.91
N LEU A 53 -5.94 -7.24 6.99
CA LEU A 53 -5.78 -8.70 7.07
C LEU A 53 -6.15 -9.30 8.43
N THR A 54 -6.06 -8.50 9.48
CA THR A 54 -6.17 -8.97 10.88
C THR A 54 -7.30 -8.29 11.64
N ASN A 55 -8.23 -7.66 10.90
CA ASN A 55 -9.35 -6.92 11.48
C ASN A 55 -8.92 -5.88 12.55
N GLY A 56 -7.77 -5.24 12.34
CA GLY A 56 -7.21 -4.20 13.21
C GLY A 56 -6.28 -4.69 14.32
N GLU A 57 -6.08 -6.01 14.48
CA GLU A 57 -5.24 -6.56 15.56
C GLU A 57 -3.74 -6.34 15.32
N CYS A 58 -3.30 -6.33 14.07
CA CYS A 58 -1.90 -6.16 13.72
C CYS A 58 -1.62 -4.83 13.01
N ASP A 59 -0.38 -4.36 13.20
CA ASP A 59 0.22 -3.25 12.48
C ASP A 59 1.40 -3.75 11.62
N HIS A 60 2.13 -2.83 11.00
CA HIS A 60 3.28 -3.19 10.17
C HIS A 60 4.40 -3.94 10.91
N LEU A 61 4.47 -3.86 12.24
CA LEU A 61 5.46 -4.50 13.10
C LEU A 61 4.97 -5.79 13.78
N THR A 62 3.66 -6.03 13.82
CA THR A 62 3.11 -7.24 14.45
C THR A 62 2.58 -8.25 13.45
N LEU A 63 2.38 -7.86 12.18
CA LEU A 63 2.05 -8.80 11.12
C LEU A 63 3.26 -9.64 10.68
N ASN A 64 3.07 -10.96 10.60
CA ASN A 64 4.01 -11.89 10.00
C ASN A 64 3.92 -11.85 8.47
N TRP A 65 4.60 -10.87 7.87
CA TRP A 65 4.65 -10.72 6.41
C TRP A 65 5.19 -11.95 5.67
N ALA A 66 6.04 -12.76 6.30
CA ALA A 66 6.60 -13.97 5.68
C ALA A 66 5.59 -15.14 5.62
N ALA A 67 4.50 -15.06 6.39
CA ALA A 67 3.39 -16.01 6.33
C ALA A 67 2.38 -15.68 5.22
N LEU A 68 2.49 -14.51 4.55
CA LEU A 68 1.62 -14.20 3.42
C LEU A 68 1.86 -15.18 2.27
N ARG A 69 0.76 -15.60 1.67
CA ARG A 69 0.68 -16.51 0.53
C ARG A 69 -0.23 -15.89 -0.53
N TYR A 70 -0.31 -16.52 -1.70
CA TYR A 70 -1.04 -16.00 -2.86
C TYR A 70 -2.47 -15.57 -2.51
N GLU A 71 -3.20 -16.38 -1.74
CA GLU A 71 -4.56 -16.12 -1.30
C GLU A 71 -4.68 -14.81 -0.51
N HIS A 72 -3.71 -14.52 0.37
CA HIS A 72 -3.67 -13.29 1.15
C HIS A 72 -3.42 -12.09 0.24
N THR A 73 -2.44 -12.18 -0.66
CA THR A 73 -2.08 -11.07 -1.54
C THR A 73 -3.13 -10.77 -2.60
N ALA A 74 -3.85 -11.78 -3.08
CA ALA A 74 -5.00 -11.61 -3.95
C ALA A 74 -6.15 -10.91 -3.20
N ALA A 75 -6.46 -11.33 -1.97
CA ALA A 75 -7.47 -10.69 -1.14
C ALA A 75 -7.14 -9.22 -0.83
N ILE A 76 -5.88 -8.91 -0.52
CA ILE A 76 -5.41 -7.53 -0.31
C ILE A 76 -5.66 -6.70 -1.57
N GLN A 77 -5.31 -7.19 -2.76
CA GLN A 77 -5.51 -6.42 -3.99
C GLN A 77 -6.99 -6.07 -4.21
N VAL A 78 -7.89 -7.05 -4.06
CA VAL A 78 -9.33 -6.83 -4.22
C VAL A 78 -9.83 -5.78 -3.22
N ALA A 79 -9.53 -5.98 -1.94
CA ALA A 79 -9.96 -5.06 -0.88
C ALA A 79 -9.36 -3.65 -1.00
N LEU A 80 -8.14 -3.52 -1.56
CA LEU A 80 -7.55 -2.22 -1.86
C LEU A 80 -8.25 -1.52 -3.03
N LEU A 81 -8.65 -2.25 -4.08
CA LEU A 81 -9.38 -1.69 -5.22
C LEU A 81 -10.81 -1.26 -4.87
N GLU A 82 -11.43 -1.90 -3.88
CA GLU A 82 -12.74 -1.50 -3.37
C GLU A 82 -12.69 -0.19 -2.56
N ARG A 83 -11.55 0.11 -1.92
CA ARG A 83 -11.42 1.23 -0.97
C ARG A 83 -10.63 2.42 -1.49
N TYR A 84 -9.80 2.23 -2.52
CA TYR A 84 -8.86 3.23 -2.98
C TYR A 84 -8.81 3.32 -4.51
N GLU A 85 -8.46 4.52 -4.99
CA GLU A 85 -8.14 4.75 -6.41
C GLU A 85 -7.04 3.77 -6.91
N PRO A 86 -7.09 3.32 -8.18
CA PRO A 86 -6.16 2.33 -8.73
C PRO A 86 -4.67 2.67 -8.52
N ALA A 87 -4.31 3.96 -8.62
CA ALA A 87 -2.95 4.43 -8.39
C ALA A 87 -2.50 4.25 -6.93
N THR A 88 -3.41 4.48 -5.97
CA THR A 88 -3.14 4.31 -4.55
C THR A 88 -3.07 2.82 -4.19
N ALA A 89 -4.02 2.01 -4.67
CA ALA A 89 -4.02 0.57 -4.49
C ALA A 89 -2.73 -0.07 -5.05
N GLN A 90 -2.27 0.35 -6.23
CA GLN A 90 -1.01 -0.12 -6.81
C GLN A 90 0.19 0.25 -5.96
N LYS A 91 0.26 1.48 -5.46
CA LYS A 91 1.33 1.92 -4.55
C LYS A 91 1.37 1.06 -3.28
N MET A 92 0.20 0.77 -2.71
CA MET A 92 0.06 -0.09 -1.53
C MET A 92 0.49 -1.54 -1.83
N MET A 93 0.06 -2.13 -2.94
CA MET A 93 0.54 -3.46 -3.39
C MET A 93 2.05 -3.50 -3.66
N CYS A 94 2.63 -2.42 -4.19
CA CYS A 94 4.08 -2.31 -4.33
C CYS A 94 4.80 -2.35 -2.97
N SER A 95 4.21 -1.79 -1.91
CA SER A 95 4.79 -1.87 -0.56
C SER A 95 4.82 -3.32 -0.06
N VAL A 96 3.74 -4.10 -0.26
CA VAL A 96 3.67 -5.52 0.10
C VAL A 96 4.73 -6.33 -0.64
N ARG A 97 4.80 -6.19 -1.98
CA ARG A 97 5.81 -6.87 -2.80
C ARG A 97 7.24 -6.58 -2.34
N ARG A 98 7.53 -5.33 -1.94
CA ARG A 98 8.86 -4.95 -1.43
C ARG A 98 9.15 -5.58 -0.06
N VAL A 99 8.17 -5.64 0.84
CA VAL A 99 8.33 -6.32 2.13
C VAL A 99 8.53 -7.84 1.95
N LEU A 100 7.78 -8.49 1.06
CA LEU A 100 7.96 -9.89 0.72
C LEU A 100 9.34 -10.17 0.11
N LYS A 101 9.85 -9.23 -0.69
CA LYS A 101 11.22 -9.32 -1.24
C LYS A 101 12.28 -9.29 -0.13
N GLU A 102 12.10 -8.45 0.90
CA GLU A 102 12.98 -8.47 2.07
C GLU A 102 12.82 -9.76 2.89
N ALA A 103 11.60 -10.30 3.02
CA ALA A 103 11.38 -11.60 3.65
C ALA A 103 12.19 -12.71 2.95
N ARG A 104 12.20 -12.72 1.61
CA ARG A 104 12.99 -13.65 0.80
C ARG A 104 14.49 -13.45 1.02
N ARG A 105 14.96 -12.21 1.01
CA ARG A 105 16.39 -11.86 1.26
C ARG A 105 16.86 -12.32 2.64
N LEU A 106 15.99 -12.24 3.63
CA LEU A 106 16.23 -12.71 5.00
C LEU A 106 15.99 -14.22 5.18
N LYS A 107 15.64 -14.95 4.12
CA LYS A 107 15.34 -16.39 4.12
C LYS A 107 14.19 -16.77 5.08
N LEU A 108 13.21 -15.89 5.24
CA LEU A 108 12.01 -16.11 6.08
C LEU A 108 10.85 -16.71 5.27
N ILE A 109 10.92 -16.64 3.95
CA ILE A 109 9.99 -17.25 3.00
C ILE A 109 10.83 -17.97 1.93
N SER A 110 10.35 -19.12 1.44
CA SER A 110 11.01 -19.84 0.35
C SER A 110 10.94 -19.04 -0.95
N ASN A 111 11.80 -19.37 -1.92
CA ASN A 111 11.73 -18.71 -3.24
C ASN A 111 10.40 -19.01 -3.94
N GLU A 112 9.93 -20.25 -3.86
CA GLU A 112 8.67 -20.71 -4.44
C GLU A 112 7.45 -20.01 -3.83
N ASP A 113 7.36 -19.99 -2.49
CA ASP A 113 6.28 -19.29 -1.79
C ASP A 113 6.29 -17.79 -2.10
N TYR A 114 7.48 -17.19 -2.21
CA TYR A 114 7.62 -15.79 -2.62
C TYR A 114 7.11 -15.56 -4.04
N GLU A 115 7.49 -16.41 -5.00
CA GLU A 115 7.08 -16.30 -6.40
C GLU A 115 5.56 -16.36 -6.53
N PHE A 116 4.90 -17.32 -5.87
CA PHE A 116 3.45 -17.38 -5.83
C PHE A 116 2.81 -16.21 -5.08
N ALA A 117 3.36 -15.78 -3.94
CA ALA A 117 2.80 -14.67 -3.18
C ALA A 117 2.87 -13.32 -3.91
N VAL A 118 3.78 -13.13 -4.87
CA VAL A 118 3.85 -11.89 -5.65
C VAL A 118 3.16 -11.96 -7.01
N ASP A 119 2.71 -13.15 -7.44
CA ASP A 119 2.06 -13.41 -8.73
C ASP A 119 0.60 -12.94 -8.77
N VAL A 120 0.38 -11.70 -8.37
CA VAL A 120 -0.93 -11.06 -8.36
C VAL A 120 -1.04 -10.15 -9.59
N PRO A 121 -2.16 -10.18 -10.35
CA PRO A 121 -2.31 -9.42 -11.58
C PRO A 121 -1.96 -7.93 -11.41
N PRO A 122 -1.33 -7.28 -12.39
CA PRO A 122 -1.01 -5.87 -12.29
C PRO A 122 -2.28 -5.01 -12.27
N ILE A 123 -2.33 -4.02 -11.37
CA ILE A 123 -3.44 -3.06 -11.32
C ILE A 123 -3.32 -2.10 -12.51
N LYS A 124 -4.34 -2.07 -13.37
CA LYS A 124 -4.42 -1.15 -14.50
C LYS A 124 -4.68 0.27 -13.98
N ILE A 125 -3.77 1.18 -14.27
CA ILE A 125 -3.94 2.61 -13.98
C ILE A 125 -4.22 3.30 -15.31
N SER A 126 -5.44 3.83 -15.48
CA SER A 126 -5.67 4.80 -16.53
C SER A 126 -5.02 6.12 -16.10
N LYS A 127 -4.06 6.62 -16.88
CA LYS A 127 -3.52 7.96 -16.67
C LYS A 127 -4.62 8.97 -16.99
N SER A 128 -5.34 9.44 -15.97
CA SER A 128 -5.95 10.77 -16.08
C SER A 128 -4.81 11.78 -15.99
N LEU A 129 -4.65 12.63 -17.01
CA LEU A 129 -3.63 13.68 -17.05
C LEU A 129 -3.88 14.62 -15.87
N ARG A 130 -3.18 14.42 -14.75
CA ARG A 130 -3.19 15.36 -13.63
C ARG A 130 -2.23 16.50 -13.97
N GLY A 131 -2.80 17.67 -14.26
CA GLY A 131 -2.08 18.86 -14.69
C GLY A 131 -1.85 18.88 -16.20
N ARG A 132 -2.68 19.62 -16.94
CA ARG A 132 -2.28 20.13 -18.24
C ARG A 132 -1.47 21.41 -18.01
N ALA A 133 -0.51 21.69 -18.89
CA ALA A 133 -0.02 23.05 -19.00
C ALA A 133 -1.23 23.94 -19.33
N LEU A 134 -1.49 24.96 -18.51
CA LEU A 134 -2.49 25.96 -18.83
C LEU A 134 -2.05 26.67 -20.11
N SER A 135 -2.97 26.90 -21.05
CA SER A 135 -2.67 27.77 -22.18
C SER A 135 -2.50 29.22 -21.69
N GLN A 136 -1.85 30.06 -22.49
CA GLN A 136 -1.73 31.49 -22.18
C GLN A 136 -3.10 32.14 -21.95
N ASP A 137 -4.13 31.70 -22.69
CA ASP A 137 -5.51 32.18 -22.54
C ASP A 137 -6.12 31.76 -21.21
N GLU A 138 -5.88 30.52 -20.76
CA GLU A 138 -6.37 30.03 -19.47
C GLU A 138 -5.70 30.74 -18.29
N ILE A 139 -4.41 31.05 -18.40
CA ILE A 139 -3.67 31.85 -17.41
C ILE A 139 -4.25 33.27 -17.37
N THR A 140 -4.48 33.88 -18.53
CA THR A 140 -5.03 35.24 -18.63
C THR A 140 -6.45 35.31 -18.07
N ALA A 141 -7.30 34.33 -18.38
CA ALA A 141 -8.65 34.23 -17.83
C ALA A 141 -8.66 34.05 -16.31
N LEU A 142 -7.70 33.30 -15.76
CA LEU A 142 -7.57 33.09 -14.32
C LEU A 142 -7.09 34.35 -13.61
N MET A 143 -6.14 35.08 -14.20
CA MET A 143 -5.69 36.40 -13.72
C MET A 143 -6.82 37.44 -13.72
N ASP A 144 -7.58 37.52 -14.82
CA ASP A 144 -8.75 38.39 -14.96
C ASP A 144 -9.84 38.07 -13.93
N ALA A 145 -10.08 36.79 -13.67
CA ALA A 145 -11.04 36.35 -12.66
C ALA A 145 -10.60 36.74 -11.23
N CYS A 146 -9.30 36.66 -10.94
CA CYS A 146 -8.74 37.12 -9.67
C CYS A 146 -8.89 38.66 -9.51
N GLN A 147 -8.62 39.44 -10.56
CA GLN A 147 -8.73 40.90 -10.54
C GLN A 147 -10.20 41.37 -10.42
N LYS A 148 -11.14 40.69 -11.10
CA LYS A 148 -12.59 40.97 -10.97
C LYS A 148 -13.16 40.57 -9.60
N SER A 149 -12.44 39.70 -8.87
CA SER A 149 -12.80 39.23 -7.53
C SER A 149 -12.20 40.08 -6.40
N GLU A 150 -11.72 41.31 -6.68
CA GLU A 150 -11.27 42.27 -5.66
C GLU A 150 -12.37 42.68 -4.63
N GLY A 151 -13.60 42.14 -4.75
CA GLY A 151 -14.70 42.37 -3.81
C GLY A 151 -14.93 41.32 -2.71
N ALA A 152 -14.18 40.20 -2.61
CA ALA A 152 -14.54 39.14 -1.63
C ALA A 152 -13.40 38.37 -0.90
N SER A 153 -12.13 38.82 -0.93
CA SER A 153 -11.11 38.27 -0.01
C SER A 153 -9.92 39.17 0.29
N ALA A 154 -10.09 40.49 0.25
CA ALA A 154 -9.16 41.40 0.91
C ALA A 154 -9.51 41.48 2.41
N LEU A 155 -9.15 40.45 3.21
CA LEU A 155 -9.13 40.51 4.69
C LEU A 155 -8.51 39.25 5.35
N ARG A 156 -7.48 38.65 4.75
CA ARG A 156 -6.63 37.67 5.45
C ARG A 156 -5.18 38.13 5.33
N ASP A 157 -4.83 39.18 6.06
CA ASP A 157 -3.47 39.48 6.59
C ASP A 157 -3.42 40.89 7.22
N LEU A 158 -4.30 41.13 8.20
CA LEU A 158 -4.15 42.22 9.18
C LEU A 158 -4.59 41.72 10.56
N ALA A 159 -3.69 41.00 11.25
CA ALA A 159 -3.55 40.92 12.71
C ALA A 159 -2.27 40.14 13.06
#